data_AF-A0A3L8P8C6-F1
#
_entry.id   AF-A0A3L8P8C6-F1
#
_cell.length_a   1.000
_cell.length_b   1.000
_cell.length_c   1.000
_cell.angle_alpha   90.00
_cell.angle_beta   90.00
_cell.angle_gamma   90.00
#
_symmetry.space_group_name_H-M   'P 1'
#
loop_
_entity.id
_entity.type
_entity.pdbx_description
1 polymer ?
#
loop_
_entity_poly.entity_id
_entity_poly.type
_entity_poly.pdbx_seq_one_letter_code
_entity_poly.pdbx_strand_id
1 'polypeptide(L)'
;MEGWVPVPGTTSGRLVQSALDLFGRDRYEDVSVQAIARHAEVTTGSLYHHFASKAGLYSLVRRDVERRVADRLEGAAALQGGGPRRELSAIVLVGFDYVVRAGLTRLLAQEWPTEARSPDGDQLVAVIAEVVASPELGLLVGAAWRESLRMTAENPVAEAREALRTLLGTSLVPRPAGTR
;
A
#
# COMPACT_ATOMS: atom_id res chain seq x y z
N MET A 1 -12.35 16.36 -7.72
CA MET A 1 -13.35 15.28 -7.82
C MET A 1 -13.29 14.51 -6.52
N GLU A 2 -14.33 14.64 -5.70
CA GLU A 2 -14.46 13.96 -4.41
C GLU A 2 -14.28 12.45 -4.55
N GLY A 3 -13.79 11.81 -3.48
CA GLY A 3 -13.55 10.37 -3.38
C GLY A 3 -14.83 9.56 -3.52
N TRP A 4 -15.32 9.44 -4.74
CA TRP A 4 -16.44 8.57 -5.07
C TRP A 4 -15.99 7.12 -5.04
N VAL A 5 -16.40 6.41 -3.98
CA VAL A 5 -16.27 4.96 -3.88
C VAL A 5 -17.50 4.35 -4.56
N PRO A 6 -17.33 3.54 -5.62
CA PRO A 6 -18.48 2.95 -6.29
C PRO A 6 -19.21 1.96 -5.39
N VAL A 7 -20.53 1.97 -5.49
CA VAL A 7 -21.41 1.13 -4.66
C VAL A 7 -21.20 -0.35 -5.01
N PRO A 8 -21.02 -1.24 -4.01
CA PRO A 8 -20.92 -2.67 -4.25
C PRO A 8 -22.10 -3.21 -5.07
N GLY A 9 -21.82 -4.15 -5.99
CA GLY A 9 -22.84 -4.74 -6.87
C GLY A 9 -23.17 -3.94 -8.13
N THR A 10 -22.76 -2.67 -8.23
CA THR A 10 -22.84 -1.91 -9.49
C THR A 10 -21.75 -2.32 -10.48
N THR A 11 -21.91 -1.99 -11.77
CA THR A 11 -20.88 -2.21 -12.79
C THR A 11 -19.53 -1.59 -12.42
N SER A 12 -19.52 -0.34 -11.94
CA SER A 12 -18.30 0.32 -11.48
C SER A 12 -17.72 -0.34 -10.22
N GLY A 13 -18.57 -0.83 -9.31
CA GLY A 13 -18.16 -1.59 -8.14
C GLY A 13 -17.48 -2.91 -8.51
N ARG A 14 -18.03 -3.67 -9.47
CA ARG A 14 -17.42 -4.91 -9.98
C ARG A 14 -16.08 -4.65 -10.67
N LEU A 15 -15.97 -3.56 -11.42
CA LEU A 15 -14.71 -3.15 -12.05
C LEU A 15 -13.64 -2.77 -11.02
N VAL A 16 -14.01 -2.06 -9.95
CA VAL A 16 -13.09 -1.76 -8.84
C VAL A 16 -12.64 -3.02 -8.13
N GLN A 17 -13.56 -3.94 -7.81
CA GLN A 17 -13.18 -5.21 -7.18
C GLN A 17 -12.24 -6.02 -8.07
N SER A 18 -12.56 -6.12 -9.36
CA SER A 18 -11.68 -6.78 -10.33
C SER A 18 -10.30 -6.15 -10.42
N ALA A 19 -10.22 -4.82 -10.40
CA ALA A 19 -8.95 -4.13 -10.40
C ALA A 19 -8.14 -4.39 -9.12
N LEU A 20 -8.78 -4.38 -7.95
CA LEU A 20 -8.12 -4.71 -6.67
C LEU A 20 -7.56 -6.14 -6.69
N ASP A 21 -8.33 -7.11 -7.20
CA ASP A 21 -7.90 -8.51 -7.30
C ASP A 21 -6.70 -8.67 -8.23
N LEU A 22 -6.78 -8.09 -9.44
CA LEU A 22 -5.74 -8.24 -10.47
C LEU A 22 -4.48 -7.45 -10.14
N PHE A 23 -4.58 -6.17 -9.75
CA PHE A 23 -3.41 -5.38 -9.37
C PHE A 23 -2.81 -5.79 -8.02
N GLY A 24 -3.56 -6.53 -7.19
CA GLY A 24 -3.01 -7.18 -6.00
C GLY A 24 -2.07 -8.34 -6.33
N ARG A 25 -2.21 -8.96 -7.50
CA ARG A 25 -1.48 -10.18 -7.93
C ARG A 25 -0.46 -9.93 -9.03
N ASP A 26 -0.78 -9.02 -9.94
CA ASP A 26 -0.03 -8.79 -11.17
C ASP A 26 0.49 -7.35 -11.23
N ARG A 27 1.55 -7.13 -12.02
CA ARG A 27 2.08 -5.79 -12.21
C ARG A 27 1.12 -4.96 -13.05
N TYR A 28 1.19 -3.64 -12.92
CA TYR A 28 0.36 -2.73 -13.71
C TYR A 28 0.44 -2.99 -15.23
N GLU A 29 1.65 -3.28 -15.73
CA GLU A 29 1.89 -3.51 -17.15
C GLU A 29 1.25 -4.81 -17.66
N ASP A 30 1.15 -5.83 -16.80
CA ASP A 30 0.66 -7.17 -17.15
C ASP A 30 -0.87 -7.27 -17.14
N VAL A 31 -1.55 -6.33 -16.48
CA VAL A 31 -3.01 -6.30 -16.42
C VAL A 31 -3.58 -5.52 -17.61
N SER A 32 -4.42 -6.16 -18.42
CA SER A 32 -5.11 -5.52 -19.55
C SER A 32 -6.53 -5.06 -19.21
N VAL A 33 -7.06 -4.09 -19.96
CA VAL A 33 -8.47 -3.67 -19.86
C VAL A 33 -9.41 -4.84 -20.15
N GLN A 34 -9.07 -5.72 -21.10
CA GLN A 34 -9.85 -6.92 -21.37
C GLN A 34 -9.88 -7.88 -20.17
N ALA A 35 -8.75 -8.08 -19.49
CA ALA A 35 -8.69 -8.94 -18.31
C ALA A 35 -9.57 -8.41 -17.18
N ILE A 36 -9.50 -7.10 -16.89
CA ILE A 36 -10.35 -6.45 -15.87
C ILE A 36 -11.83 -6.59 -16.23
N ALA A 37 -12.22 -6.23 -17.44
CA ALA A 37 -13.62 -6.29 -17.86
C ALA A 37 -14.17 -7.73 -17.81
N ARG A 38 -13.36 -8.72 -18.23
CA ARG A 38 -13.72 -10.13 -18.20
C ARG A 38 -13.92 -10.64 -16.77
N HIS A 39 -12.98 -10.35 -15.86
CA HIS A 39 -13.09 -10.76 -14.45
C HIS A 39 -14.24 -10.06 -13.72
N ALA A 40 -14.58 -8.84 -14.12
CA ALA A 40 -15.75 -8.11 -13.62
C ALA A 40 -17.09 -8.51 -14.27
N GLU A 41 -17.07 -9.43 -15.25
CA GLU A 41 -18.22 -9.87 -16.04
C GLU A 41 -18.96 -8.72 -16.73
N VAL A 42 -18.20 -7.80 -17.35
CA VAL A 42 -18.71 -6.64 -18.08
C VAL A 42 -17.96 -6.40 -19.38
N THR A 43 -18.42 -5.44 -20.16
CA THR A 43 -17.75 -5.04 -21.40
C THR A 43 -16.56 -4.13 -21.12
N THR A 44 -15.57 -4.11 -22.02
CA THR A 44 -14.47 -3.13 -21.96
C THR A 44 -14.98 -1.70 -22.05
N GLY A 45 -16.06 -1.46 -22.81
CA GLY A 45 -16.73 -0.16 -22.91
C GLY A 45 -17.23 0.36 -21.56
N SER A 46 -17.64 -0.52 -20.65
CA SER A 46 -18.06 -0.13 -19.30
C SER A 46 -16.90 0.47 -18.48
N LEU A 47 -15.69 -0.07 -18.62
CA LEU A 47 -14.50 0.49 -17.94
C LEU A 47 -14.20 1.90 -18.46
N TYR A 48 -14.17 2.09 -19.78
CA TYR A 48 -13.92 3.39 -20.38
C TYR A 48 -15.00 4.41 -20.01
N HIS A 49 -16.26 3.98 -19.95
CA HIS A 49 -17.37 4.85 -19.55
C HIS A 49 -17.23 5.35 -18.09
N HIS A 50 -16.83 4.48 -17.16
CA HIS A 50 -16.76 4.84 -15.74
C HIS A 50 -15.43 5.48 -15.30
N PHE A 51 -14.31 5.09 -15.92
CA PHE A 51 -12.97 5.45 -15.42
C PHE A 51 -12.07 6.10 -16.46
N ALA A 52 -12.55 6.29 -17.70
CA ALA A 52 -11.83 6.80 -18.86
C ALA A 52 -10.61 6.00 -19.33
N SER A 53 -9.88 5.31 -18.45
CA SER A 53 -8.72 4.49 -18.80
C SER A 53 -8.37 3.47 -17.70
N LYS A 54 -7.49 2.51 -18.03
CA LYS A 54 -6.86 1.61 -17.04
C LYS A 54 -6.11 2.41 -15.97
N ALA A 55 -5.38 3.45 -16.40
CA ALA A 55 -4.64 4.33 -15.50
C ALA A 55 -5.58 5.04 -14.51
N GLY A 56 -6.71 5.57 -14.98
CA GLY A 56 -7.71 6.22 -14.13
C GLY A 56 -8.30 5.26 -13.08
N LEU A 57 -8.63 4.04 -13.49
CA LEU A 57 -9.09 2.99 -12.57
C LEU A 57 -7.99 2.62 -11.56
N TYR A 58 -6.75 2.42 -12.02
CA TYR A 58 -5.61 2.10 -11.16
C TYR A 58 -5.37 3.19 -10.10
N SER A 59 -5.34 4.46 -10.52
CA SER A 59 -5.14 5.59 -9.61
C SER A 59 -6.25 5.66 -8.56
N LEU A 60 -7.50 5.43 -8.96
CA LEU A 60 -8.64 5.42 -8.05
C LEU A 60 -8.49 4.31 -7.00
N VAL A 61 -8.25 3.07 -7.42
CA VAL A 61 -8.15 1.94 -6.47
C VAL A 61 -6.92 2.04 -5.58
N ARG A 62 -5.77 2.45 -6.13
CA ARG A 62 -4.55 2.63 -5.32
C ARG A 62 -4.74 3.69 -4.25
N ARG A 63 -5.35 4.85 -4.57
CA ARG A 63 -5.63 5.91 -3.59
C ARG A 63 -6.59 5.45 -2.50
N ASP A 64 -7.64 4.73 -2.87
CA ASP A 64 -8.59 4.17 -1.89
C ASP A 64 -7.87 3.22 -0.92
N VAL A 65 -6.98 2.37 -1.43
CA VAL A 65 -6.18 1.48 -0.59
C VAL A 65 -5.18 2.26 0.27
N GLU A 66 -4.44 3.23 -0.29
CA GLU A 66 -3.50 4.07 0.47
C GLU A 66 -4.20 4.81 1.61
N ARG A 67 -5.41 5.34 1.38
CA ARG A 67 -6.24 5.99 2.41
C ARG A 67 -6.66 5.01 3.50
N ARG A 68 -7.13 3.81 3.14
CA ARG A 68 -7.50 2.78 4.12
C ARG A 68 -6.31 2.34 4.98
N VAL A 69 -5.10 2.35 4.42
CA VAL A 69 -3.87 2.09 5.19
C VAL A 69 -3.60 3.27 6.12
N ALA A 70 -3.65 4.51 5.61
CA ALA A 70 -3.48 5.72 6.40
C ALA A 70 -4.40 5.77 7.62
N ASP A 71 -5.71 5.57 7.43
CA ASP A 71 -6.71 5.54 8.51
C ASP A 71 -6.35 4.53 9.62
N ARG A 72 -5.75 3.39 9.24
CA ARG A 72 -5.30 2.35 10.17
C ARG A 72 -4.03 2.74 10.92
N LEU A 73 -3.10 3.42 10.24
CA LEU A 73 -1.89 3.93 10.87
C LEU A 73 -2.23 5.01 11.91
N GLU A 74 -3.10 5.96 11.53
CA GLU A 74 -3.60 7.02 12.43
C GLU A 74 -4.35 6.44 13.63
N GLY A 75 -5.28 5.51 13.38
CA GLY A 75 -6.01 4.82 14.44
C GLY A 75 -5.11 4.01 15.38
N ALA A 76 -4.06 3.37 14.85
CA ALA A 76 -3.07 2.69 15.67
C ALA A 76 -2.25 3.67 16.51
N ALA A 77 -1.85 4.81 15.93
CA ALA A 77 -1.05 5.84 16.60
C ALA A 77 -1.79 6.48 17.78
N ALA A 78 -3.09 6.71 17.65
CA ALA A 78 -3.92 7.28 18.71
C ALA A 78 -4.05 6.40 19.97
N LEU A 79 -3.68 5.12 19.91
CA LEU A 79 -3.89 4.13 20.97
C LEU A 79 -2.62 3.74 21.75
N GLN A 80 -1.46 4.33 21.45
CA GLN A 80 -0.18 3.83 21.98
C GLN A 80 0.29 4.50 23.29
N GLY A 81 1.06 3.75 24.09
CA GLY A 81 1.72 4.20 25.34
C GLY A 81 2.99 3.40 25.70
N GLY A 82 3.69 2.88 24.69
CA GLY A 82 4.81 1.93 24.79
C GLY A 82 6.20 2.49 24.47
N GLY A 83 6.35 3.82 24.34
CA GLY A 83 7.61 4.51 24.03
C GLY A 83 7.88 4.62 22.51
N PRO A 84 8.39 5.75 21.99
CA PRO A 84 8.20 6.15 20.59
C PRO A 84 8.55 5.10 19.52
N ARG A 85 9.62 4.31 19.74
CA ARG A 85 10.07 3.28 18.79
C ARG A 85 9.16 2.07 18.72
N ARG A 86 8.71 1.58 19.89
CA ARG A 86 7.81 0.42 19.96
C ARG A 86 6.45 0.78 19.39
N GLU A 87 6.03 2.02 19.63
CA GLU A 87 4.81 2.60 19.07
C GLU A 87 4.89 2.68 17.55
N LEU A 88 5.97 3.27 17.00
CA LEU A 88 6.17 3.35 15.55
C LEU A 88 6.20 1.97 14.88
N SER A 89 6.96 1.01 15.46
CA SER A 89 7.00 -0.35 14.92
C SER A 89 5.62 -1.00 14.91
N ALA A 90 4.84 -0.87 15.99
CA ALA A 90 3.48 -1.40 16.05
C ALA A 90 2.57 -0.75 15.00
N ILE A 91 2.61 0.58 14.87
CA ILE A 91 1.79 1.34 13.92
C ILE A 91 2.09 0.91 12.49
N VAL A 92 3.36 0.92 12.08
CA VAL A 92 3.76 0.58 10.71
C VAL A 92 3.43 -0.88 10.38
N LEU A 93 3.55 -1.79 11.36
CA LEU A 93 3.17 -3.20 11.18
C LEU A 93 1.66 -3.40 11.03
N VAL A 94 0.80 -2.56 11.61
CA VAL A 94 -0.65 -2.62 11.38
C VAL A 94 -0.97 -2.38 9.91
N GLY A 95 -0.34 -1.38 9.29
CA GLY A 95 -0.49 -1.13 7.85
C GLY A 95 0.01 -2.29 7.00
N PHE A 96 1.17 -2.84 7.33
CA PHE A 96 1.75 -4.00 6.65
C PHE A 96 0.81 -5.22 6.71
N ASP A 97 0.40 -5.58 7.93
CA ASP A 97 -0.44 -6.76 8.19
C ASP A 97 -1.81 -6.64 7.47
N TYR A 98 -2.37 -5.43 7.39
CA TYR A 98 -3.59 -5.19 6.62
C TYR A 98 -3.41 -5.44 5.13
N VAL A 99 -2.36 -4.87 4.51
CA VAL A 99 -2.11 -4.99 3.07
C VAL A 99 -1.84 -6.44 2.67
N VAL A 100 -1.08 -7.16 3.49
CA VAL A 100 -0.85 -8.60 3.32
C VAL A 100 -2.15 -9.38 3.36
N ARG A 101 -2.97 -9.19 4.41
CA ARG A 101 -4.25 -9.91 4.56
C ARG A 101 -5.24 -9.59 3.44
N ALA A 102 -5.20 -8.37 2.90
CA ALA A 102 -6.03 -7.95 1.78
C ALA A 102 -5.53 -8.46 0.42
N GLY A 103 -4.33 -9.04 0.34
CA GLY A 103 -3.74 -9.47 -0.93
C GLY A 103 -3.34 -8.31 -1.84
N LEU A 104 -3.00 -7.16 -1.27
CA LEU A 104 -2.72 -5.91 -1.99
C LEU A 104 -1.23 -5.52 -1.95
N THR A 105 -0.35 -6.47 -1.61
CA THR A 105 1.09 -6.21 -1.45
C THR A 105 1.70 -5.68 -2.73
N ARG A 106 1.38 -6.27 -3.89
CA ARG A 106 1.93 -5.81 -5.18
C ARG A 106 1.42 -4.43 -5.59
N LEU A 107 0.13 -4.15 -5.38
CA LEU A 107 -0.48 -2.85 -5.67
C LEU A 107 0.28 -1.70 -5.00
N LEU A 108 0.68 -1.88 -3.74
CA LEU A 108 1.40 -0.86 -2.97
C LEU A 108 2.93 -1.02 -2.98
N ALA A 109 3.48 -2.18 -3.28
CA ALA A 109 4.94 -2.34 -3.37
C ALA A 109 5.50 -1.70 -4.65
N GLN A 110 4.72 -1.61 -5.71
CA GLN A 110 5.18 -1.06 -6.99
C GLN A 110 5.15 0.47 -7.01
N GLU A 111 6.06 1.05 -7.80
CA GLU A 111 6.04 2.49 -8.08
C GLU A 111 4.76 2.89 -8.81
N TRP A 112 4.39 4.16 -8.71
CA TRP A 112 3.28 4.71 -9.48
C TRP A 112 3.63 4.68 -10.98
N PRO A 113 2.81 4.03 -11.84
CA PRO A 113 3.00 4.11 -13.28
C PRO A 113 2.93 5.57 -13.72
N THR A 114 3.79 5.99 -14.66
CA THR A 114 3.89 7.38 -15.11
C THR A 114 2.53 7.96 -15.53
N GLU A 115 1.74 7.18 -16.27
CA GLU A 115 0.41 7.55 -16.76
C GLU A 115 -0.70 7.54 -15.67
N ALA A 116 -0.43 6.92 -14.53
CA ALA A 116 -1.37 6.82 -13.42
C ALA A 116 -0.97 7.69 -12.22
N ARG A 117 0.09 8.50 -12.34
CA ARG A 117 0.60 9.32 -11.23
C ARG A 117 -0.49 10.25 -10.69
N SER A 118 -0.61 10.22 -9.37
CA SER A 118 -1.46 11.09 -8.58
C SER A 118 -0.92 12.53 -8.56
N PRO A 119 -1.72 13.58 -8.86
CA PRO A 119 -1.29 14.96 -8.61
C PRO A 119 -1.01 15.25 -7.13
N ASP A 120 -1.71 14.54 -6.24
CA ASP A 120 -1.60 14.67 -4.79
C ASP A 120 -0.41 13.88 -4.21
N GLY A 121 0.40 13.25 -5.07
CA GLY A 121 1.53 12.42 -4.65
C GLY A 121 1.13 11.12 -3.95
N ASP A 122 2.09 10.59 -3.19
CA ASP A 122 1.99 9.36 -2.39
C ASP A 122 1.46 9.68 -0.99
N GLN A 123 0.17 9.42 -0.76
CA GLN A 123 -0.50 9.80 0.49
C GLN A 123 0.03 9.02 1.70
N LEU A 124 0.52 7.80 1.47
CA LEU A 124 1.00 6.95 2.53
C LEU A 124 2.30 7.51 3.14
N VAL A 125 3.19 8.03 2.30
CA VAL A 125 4.43 8.68 2.78
C VAL A 125 4.11 9.90 3.64
N ALA A 126 3.13 10.72 3.24
CA ALA A 126 2.71 11.88 4.02
C ALA A 126 2.22 11.47 5.42
N VAL A 127 1.34 10.47 5.50
CA VAL A 127 0.79 9.97 6.77
C VAL A 127 1.88 9.34 7.64
N ILE A 128 2.77 8.55 7.05
CA ILE A 128 3.91 7.99 7.79
C ILE A 128 4.81 9.11 8.32
N ALA A 129 5.07 10.17 7.56
CA ALA A 129 5.85 11.32 8.00
C ALA A 129 5.18 12.07 9.17
N GLU A 130 3.86 12.21 9.15
CA GLU A 130 3.08 12.79 10.26
C GLU A 130 3.18 11.92 11.52
N VAL A 131 2.99 10.61 11.40
CA VAL A 131 3.11 9.65 12.51
C VAL A 131 4.52 9.65 13.11
N VAL A 132 5.55 9.79 12.28
CA VAL A 132 6.96 9.80 12.70
C VAL A 132 7.40 11.18 13.21
N ALA A 133 6.60 12.23 12.99
CA ALA A 133 6.93 13.63 13.29
C ALA A 133 8.27 14.11 12.69
N SER A 134 8.72 13.50 11.58
CA SER A 134 9.90 13.90 10.81
C SER A 134 9.71 13.53 9.34
N PRO A 135 9.81 14.49 8.40
CA PRO A 135 9.69 14.21 6.97
C PRO A 135 10.74 13.23 6.43
N GLU A 136 12.00 13.40 6.82
CA GLU A 136 13.12 12.57 6.35
C GLU A 136 12.99 11.13 6.84
N LEU A 137 12.63 10.95 8.11
CA LEU A 137 12.37 9.63 8.66
C LEU A 137 11.10 9.01 8.07
N GLY A 138 10.07 9.82 7.78
CA GLY A 138 8.87 9.37 7.11
C GLY A 138 9.15 8.77 5.73
N LEU A 139 10.03 9.39 4.95
CA LEU A 139 10.51 8.85 3.67
C LEU A 139 11.22 7.50 3.84
N LEU A 140 12.12 7.40 4.82
CA LEU A 140 12.85 6.15 5.09
C LEU A 140 11.94 5.03 5.57
N VAL A 141 11.02 5.32 6.48
CA VAL A 141 10.03 4.34 6.99
C VAL A 141 9.08 3.92 5.88
N GLY A 142 8.58 4.85 5.06
CA GLY A 142 7.74 4.56 3.92
C GLY A 142 8.44 3.68 2.88
N ALA A 143 9.71 3.97 2.59
CA ALA A 143 10.53 3.15 1.69
C ALA A 143 10.76 1.74 2.26
N ALA A 144 11.13 1.62 3.53
CA ALA A 144 11.31 0.33 4.19
C ALA A 144 10.00 -0.49 4.23
N TRP A 145 8.88 0.17 4.46
CA TRP A 145 7.57 -0.46 4.43
C TRP A 145 7.21 -0.97 3.02
N ARG A 146 7.37 -0.15 1.98
CA ARG A 146 7.14 -0.57 0.59
C ARG A 146 8.06 -1.72 0.17
N GLU A 147 9.33 -1.68 0.60
CA GLU A 147 10.28 -2.77 0.35
C GLU A 147 9.85 -4.07 1.05
N SER A 148 9.42 -3.98 2.32
CA SER A 148 8.92 -5.17 3.03
C SER A 148 7.72 -5.81 2.33
N LEU A 149 6.83 -5.03 1.71
CA LEU A 149 5.74 -5.58 0.90
C LEU A 149 6.27 -6.26 -0.36
N ARG A 150 7.28 -5.68 -1.02
CA ARG A 150 7.92 -6.27 -2.20
C ARG A 150 8.57 -7.61 -1.89
N MET A 151 9.24 -7.72 -0.74
CA MET A 151 9.87 -8.96 -0.28
C MET A 151 8.88 -10.12 -0.17
N THR A 152 7.59 -9.87 0.08
CA THR A 152 6.56 -10.92 0.18
C THR A 152 6.32 -11.67 -1.14
N ALA A 153 6.80 -11.15 -2.27
CA ALA A 153 6.71 -11.84 -3.56
C ALA A 153 7.66 -13.04 -3.67
N GLU A 154 8.78 -13.01 -2.94
CA GLU A 154 9.86 -14.00 -3.05
C GLU A 154 10.15 -14.70 -1.71
N ASN A 155 9.64 -14.15 -0.60
CA ASN A 155 9.94 -14.62 0.75
C ASN A 155 8.67 -14.84 1.56
N PRO A 156 8.69 -15.73 2.58
CA PRO A 156 7.60 -15.86 3.52
C PRO A 156 7.23 -14.51 4.17
N VAL A 157 5.92 -14.24 4.27
CA VAL A 157 5.38 -13.02 4.91
C VAL A 157 5.99 -12.79 6.30
N ALA A 158 6.18 -13.86 7.07
CA ALA A 158 6.73 -13.78 8.42
C ALA A 158 8.15 -13.19 8.44
N GLU A 159 8.98 -13.50 7.43
CA GLU A 159 10.36 -13.00 7.34
C GLU A 159 10.38 -11.52 6.97
N ALA A 160 9.58 -11.10 5.99
CA ALA A 160 9.45 -9.68 5.63
C ALA A 160 8.93 -8.84 6.80
N ARG A 161 7.92 -9.36 7.53
CA ARG A 161 7.37 -8.73 8.72
C ARG A 161 8.40 -8.59 9.83
N GLU A 162 9.18 -9.63 10.07
CA GLU A 162 10.22 -9.66 11.10
C GLU A 162 11.40 -8.75 10.77
N ALA A 163 11.80 -8.68 9.49
CA ALA A 163 12.82 -7.75 9.01
C ALA A 163 12.39 -6.29 9.24
N LEU A 164 11.15 -5.94 8.87
CA LEU A 164 10.59 -4.60 9.10
C LEU A 164 10.52 -4.27 10.61
N ARG A 165 10.02 -5.21 11.42
CA ARG A 165 9.99 -5.07 12.89
C ARG A 165 11.38 -4.82 13.46
N THR A 166 12.36 -5.60 13.00
CA THR A 166 13.75 -5.49 13.45
C THR A 166 14.32 -4.13 13.08
N LEU A 167 14.18 -3.69 11.83
CA LEU A 167 14.66 -2.38 11.36
C LEU A 167 14.11 -1.22 12.20
N LEU A 168 12.80 -1.24 12.50
CA LEU A 168 12.14 -0.20 13.29
C LEU A 168 12.44 -0.31 14.79
N GLY A 169 12.79 -1.50 15.27
CA GLY A 169 13.08 -1.81 16.66
C GLY A 169 14.56 -1.74 17.06
N THR A 170 15.51 -1.86 16.12
CA THR A 170 16.95 -1.86 16.42
C THR A 170 17.45 -0.47 16.81
N SER A 171 18.10 -0.39 17.97
CA SER A 171 19.03 0.71 18.27
C SER A 171 20.23 0.58 17.34
N LEU A 172 20.56 1.63 16.58
CA LEU A 172 21.75 1.69 15.70
C LEU A 172 23.07 1.77 16.48
N VAL A 173 23.19 1.09 17.64
CA VAL A 173 24.48 0.98 18.33
C VAL A 173 25.26 -0.17 17.68
N PRO A 174 26.47 0.07 17.17
CA PRO A 174 27.26 -0.98 16.53
C PRO A 174 27.59 -2.06 17.57
N ARG A 175 27.53 -3.32 17.14
CA ARG A 175 28.15 -4.43 17.88
C ARG A 175 29.61 -4.04 18.13
N PRO A 176 30.11 -4.02 19.38
CA PRO A 176 31.53 -3.76 19.61
C PRO A 176 32.33 -4.82 18.85
N ALA A 177 33.32 -4.36 18.08
CA ALA A 177 34.26 -5.26 17.40
C ALA A 177 34.82 -6.22 18.44
N GLY A 178 34.56 -7.51 18.24
CA GLY A 178 35.16 -8.55 19.06
C GLY A 178 36.65 -8.54 18.81
N THR A 179 37.41 -7.97 19.74
CA THR A 179 38.86 -8.16 19.81
C THR A 179 39.12 -9.59 20.26
N ARG A 180 39.75 -10.39 19.41
CA ARG A 180 40.71 -11.42 19.80
C ARG A 180 41.88 -11.38 18.83
#